data_AF-A0A2E8BB90-F1
#
_entry.id   AF-A0A2E8BB90-F1
#
_cell.length_a   1.000
_cell.length_b   1.000
_cell.length_c   1.000
_cell.angle_alpha   90.00
_cell.angle_beta   90.00
_cell.angle_gamma   90.00
#
_symmetry.space_group_name_H-M   'P 1'
#
loop_
_entity.id
_entity.type
_entity.pdbx_description
1 polymer ?
#
loop_
_entity_poly.entity_id
_entity_poly.type
_entity_poly.pdbx_seq_one_letter_code
_entity_poly.pdbx_strand_id
1 'polypeptide(L)'
;MKVMYKHPAILGLALKLIGMSSTETQLSGYKALLLFAPDYLNCSFLFNGSIVKTSGLMLKSISLLILFSLMSGCDSGGSNTMFFDAKLSKLGEIEFSSPAFKTGDLIPIKFTCYGDDLSPPLRWSDVPGNPRSIAIIMDDTYLSSKIVRHWSIYNIPIATLSLKPALLSRQQIENTFMQAENDFEHYGYTGPCPPTGEEHEYVFFIYALSQPLDLSGTSGPTQLTNAMQGYVIAYGSFSGRYVGN
;
A
#
# COMPACT_ATOMS: atom_id res chain seq x y z
N MET A 1 16.38 1.65 -30.64
CA MET A 1 14.93 1.43 -30.89
C MET A 1 14.47 2.41 -31.96
N LYS A 2 13.77 1.96 -33.02
CA LYS A 2 13.29 2.84 -34.10
C LYS A 2 11.83 3.17 -33.79
N VAL A 3 11.53 4.45 -33.55
CA VAL A 3 10.17 4.89 -33.22
C VAL A 3 9.68 5.82 -34.33
N MET A 4 8.44 5.64 -34.76
CA MET A 4 7.80 6.44 -35.80
C MET A 4 6.77 7.39 -35.18
N TYR A 5 6.71 8.64 -35.65
CA TYR A 5 5.85 9.68 -35.08
C TYR A 5 5.32 10.62 -36.17
N LYS A 6 4.11 11.15 -35.97
CA LYS A 6 3.41 11.99 -36.96
C LYS A 6 3.74 13.49 -36.89
N HIS A 7 4.36 13.99 -35.80
CA HIS A 7 4.68 15.41 -35.63
C HIS A 7 6.10 15.64 -35.07
N PRO A 8 7.06 16.12 -35.89
CA PRO A 8 8.48 16.16 -35.52
C PRO A 8 8.88 17.26 -34.51
N ALA A 9 8.09 18.31 -34.33
CA ALA A 9 8.46 19.45 -33.49
C ALA A 9 8.35 19.20 -31.98
N ILE A 10 7.42 18.33 -31.54
CA ILE A 10 7.14 18.10 -30.11
C ILE A 10 8.14 17.11 -29.49
N LEU A 11 8.61 16.15 -30.28
CA LEU A 11 9.51 15.09 -29.79
C LEU A 11 10.93 15.59 -29.51
N GLY A 12 11.43 16.55 -30.30
CA GLY A 12 12.76 17.12 -30.10
C GLY A 12 12.91 17.88 -28.77
N LEU A 13 11.81 18.45 -28.24
CA LEU A 13 11.80 19.14 -26.96
C LEU A 13 11.82 18.16 -25.78
N ALA A 14 11.07 17.04 -25.89
CA ALA A 14 10.99 16.00 -24.87
C ALA A 14 12.34 15.26 -24.67
N LEU A 15 13.08 15.01 -25.75
CA LEU A 15 14.38 14.32 -25.71
C LEU A 15 15.50 15.16 -25.08
N LYS A 16 15.42 16.49 -25.21
CA LYS A 16 16.40 17.43 -24.64
C LYS A 16 16.29 17.55 -23.11
N LEU A 17 15.09 17.33 -22.56
CA LEU A 17 14.81 17.35 -21.12
C LEU A 17 15.34 16.10 -20.38
N ILE A 18 15.60 15.01 -21.10
CA ILE A 18 16.12 13.74 -20.55
C ILE A 18 17.55 13.43 -21.01
N GLY A 19 18.26 14.41 -21.57
CA GLY A 19 19.70 14.29 -21.88
C GLY A 19 20.06 13.38 -23.06
N MET A 20 19.12 13.03 -23.94
CA MET A 20 19.36 12.15 -25.09
C MET A 20 19.75 12.94 -26.34
N SER A 21 20.64 12.39 -27.17
CA SER A 21 20.97 12.94 -28.51
C SER A 21 20.34 12.10 -29.62
N SER A 22 20.07 12.73 -30.76
CA SER A 22 19.39 12.08 -31.89
C SER A 22 19.94 12.52 -33.24
N THR A 23 19.98 11.60 -34.22
CA THR A 23 20.26 11.89 -35.63
C THR A 23 19.11 11.45 -36.52
N GLU A 24 18.79 12.25 -37.54
CA GLU A 24 17.62 12.07 -38.42
C GLU A 24 18.06 11.50 -39.78
N THR A 25 17.34 10.51 -40.33
CA THR A 25 17.61 10.00 -41.70
C THR A 25 16.30 9.69 -42.41
N GLN A 26 16.23 9.99 -43.71
CA GLN A 26 15.00 9.95 -44.50
C GLN A 26 14.96 8.74 -45.43
N LEU A 27 13.89 7.94 -45.34
CA LEU A 27 13.63 6.81 -46.23
C LEU A 27 12.14 6.85 -46.63
N SER A 28 11.89 6.87 -47.95
CA SER A 28 10.60 6.68 -48.62
C SER A 28 9.35 7.05 -47.77
N GLY A 29 9.14 8.35 -47.56
CA GLY A 29 7.89 8.89 -47.00
C GLY A 29 7.76 8.91 -45.48
N TYR A 30 8.70 8.36 -44.71
CA TYR A 30 8.69 8.42 -43.25
C TYR A 30 10.05 8.89 -42.68
N LYS A 31 10.03 9.75 -41.66
CA LYS A 31 11.22 10.17 -40.90
C LYS A 31 11.46 9.22 -39.73
N ALA A 32 12.67 8.70 -39.60
CA ALA A 32 13.08 7.86 -38.47
C ALA A 32 14.16 8.55 -37.63
N LEU A 33 14.03 8.44 -36.31
CA LEU A 33 14.95 9.00 -35.34
C LEU A 33 15.63 7.87 -34.56
N LEU A 34 16.96 7.92 -34.47
CA LEU A 34 17.77 6.99 -33.67
C LEU A 34 18.13 7.64 -32.34
N LEU A 35 17.90 6.92 -31.25
CA LEU A 35 18.17 7.34 -29.88
C LEU A 35 19.26 6.47 -29.27
N PHE A 36 20.25 7.12 -28.66
CA PHE A 36 21.36 6.48 -27.95
C PHE A 36 21.19 6.74 -26.44
N ALA A 37 21.26 5.68 -25.63
CA ALA A 37 21.27 5.77 -24.17
C ALA A 37 22.69 5.42 -23.67
N PRO A 38 23.19 6.07 -22.60
CA PRO A 38 24.44 5.67 -21.96
C PRO A 38 24.19 4.41 -21.10
N ASP A 39 25.12 3.46 -21.25
CA ASP A 39 25.09 2.13 -20.64
C ASP A 39 24.92 2.19 -19.12
N TYR A 40 24.13 1.27 -18.55
CA TYR A 40 24.48 0.41 -17.42
C TYR A 40 23.30 -0.51 -17.09
N LEU A 41 23.54 -1.83 -17.05
CA LEU A 41 22.87 -2.81 -16.17
C LEU A 41 23.55 -4.18 -16.37
N ASN A 42 24.16 -4.72 -15.32
CA ASN A 42 24.58 -6.12 -15.24
C ASN A 42 23.57 -6.88 -14.35
N CYS A 43 23.12 -8.03 -14.82
CA CYS A 43 22.19 -8.93 -14.14
C CYS A 43 22.73 -10.38 -14.26
N SER A 44 22.96 -11.08 -13.13
CA SER A 44 23.38 -12.50 -13.06
C SER A 44 22.19 -13.43 -12.94
N PHE A 45 22.02 -14.50 -13.72
CA PHE A 45 20.72 -15.15 -13.83
C PHE A 45 20.57 -16.59 -13.20
N LEU A 46 19.43 -17.05 -12.60
CA LEU A 46 19.21 -18.42 -12.00
C LEU A 46 18.29 -19.39 -12.78
N PHE A 47 18.81 -20.57 -13.20
CA PHE A 47 18.05 -21.73 -13.75
C PHE A 47 18.47 -22.98 -12.99
N ASN A 48 17.48 -23.79 -12.63
CA ASN A 48 17.67 -25.17 -12.18
C ASN A 48 18.83 -25.39 -11.18
N GLY A 49 18.95 -24.50 -10.20
CA GLY A 49 19.71 -24.79 -8.97
C GLY A 49 21.24 -24.71 -9.04
N SER A 50 21.86 -24.00 -9.99
CA SER A 50 23.31 -23.69 -9.93
C SER A 50 23.68 -22.33 -10.54
N ILE A 51 24.66 -21.63 -9.94
CA ILE A 51 25.13 -20.30 -10.34
C ILE A 51 26.30 -20.43 -11.33
N VAL A 52 26.20 -19.83 -12.51
CA VAL A 52 27.30 -19.72 -13.49
C VAL A 52 27.67 -18.25 -13.70
N LYS A 53 28.96 -17.92 -13.58
CA LYS A 53 29.52 -16.60 -13.95
C LYS A 53 30.23 -16.71 -15.30
N THR A 54 30.01 -15.76 -16.20
CA THR A 54 30.84 -15.62 -17.41
C THR A 54 31.42 -14.22 -17.51
N SER A 55 32.73 -14.16 -17.74
CA SER A 55 33.51 -12.96 -18.02
C SER A 55 33.84 -12.91 -19.52
N GLY A 56 33.52 -11.78 -20.15
CA GLY A 56 34.07 -11.24 -21.40
C GLY A 56 34.38 -12.18 -22.57
N LEU A 57 33.57 -12.14 -23.64
CA LEU A 57 34.06 -12.30 -25.01
C LEU A 57 33.12 -11.66 -26.04
N MET A 58 33.72 -10.93 -26.99
CA MET A 58 33.10 -10.31 -28.17
C MET A 58 32.55 -11.37 -29.14
N LEU A 59 31.28 -11.30 -29.54
CA LEU A 59 30.80 -11.95 -30.77
C LEU A 59 29.72 -11.11 -31.46
N LYS A 60 29.96 -10.78 -32.74
CA LYS A 60 29.01 -10.18 -33.67
C LYS A 60 28.04 -11.27 -34.17
N SER A 61 26.76 -10.93 -34.15
CA SER A 61 25.68 -11.42 -35.04
C SER A 61 25.02 -12.78 -34.78
N ILE A 62 23.68 -12.72 -34.87
CA ILE A 62 22.66 -13.75 -35.17
C ILE A 62 21.95 -14.40 -33.96
N SER A 63 20.77 -13.83 -33.71
CA SER A 63 19.45 -14.47 -33.53
C SER A 63 19.20 -15.51 -32.42
N LEU A 64 18.22 -15.13 -31.60
CA LEU A 64 17.08 -15.92 -31.12
C LEU A 64 17.21 -16.67 -29.77
N LEU A 65 16.16 -16.45 -28.95
CA LEU A 65 15.68 -17.18 -27.77
C LEU A 65 16.26 -16.86 -26.37
N ILE A 66 15.52 -15.96 -25.71
CA ILE A 66 14.77 -16.16 -24.45
C ILE A 66 15.52 -16.55 -23.16
N LEU A 67 15.23 -15.70 -22.16
CA LEU A 67 15.27 -15.86 -20.70
C LEU A 67 16.64 -16.13 -20.10
N PHE A 68 16.97 -15.34 -19.09
CA PHE A 68 17.62 -15.72 -17.83
C PHE A 68 17.40 -14.49 -16.89
N SER A 69 17.21 -14.61 -15.56
CA SER A 69 16.84 -13.53 -14.59
C SER A 69 17.73 -13.49 -13.33
N LEU A 70 18.07 -12.30 -12.74
CA LEU A 70 18.82 -11.97 -11.48
C LEU A 70 20.04 -11.00 -11.55
N MET A 71 20.67 -10.67 -10.40
CA MET A 71 21.23 -9.36 -9.99
C MET A 71 22.69 -9.45 -9.44
N SER A 72 23.25 -8.36 -8.86
CA SER A 72 24.16 -8.29 -7.65
C SER A 72 24.58 -6.81 -7.41
N GLY A 73 24.19 -6.09 -6.34
CA GLY A 73 24.69 -6.13 -4.94
C GLY A 73 25.97 -5.27 -4.79
N CYS A 74 26.22 -4.34 -3.85
CA CYS A 74 25.90 -4.31 -2.41
C CYS A 74 26.00 -2.88 -1.80
N ASP A 75 25.43 -2.81 -0.59
CA ASP A 75 25.09 -1.78 0.41
C ASP A 75 26.13 -0.72 0.88
N SER A 76 25.64 0.49 1.20
CA SER A 76 25.74 1.12 2.55
C SER A 76 25.28 2.60 2.55
N GLY A 77 24.39 2.96 3.47
CA GLY A 77 24.14 4.35 3.91
C GLY A 77 22.72 4.85 3.69
N GLY A 78 21.94 4.93 4.78
CA GLY A 78 20.51 5.20 4.76
C GLY A 78 20.08 6.58 4.28
N SER A 79 18.87 6.61 3.71
CA SER A 79 17.92 7.74 3.68
C SER A 79 16.78 7.38 2.72
N ASN A 80 15.62 7.00 3.27
CA ASN A 80 14.27 7.18 2.72
C ASN A 80 14.14 7.41 1.21
N THR A 81 14.23 6.38 0.38
CA THR A 81 13.63 6.44 -0.97
C THR A 81 12.19 5.97 -0.87
N MET A 82 11.32 6.88 -0.44
CA MET A 82 9.88 6.81 -0.61
C MET A 82 9.57 6.60 -2.09
N PHE A 83 8.82 5.54 -2.41
CA PHE A 83 8.10 5.46 -3.67
C PHE A 83 7.04 6.58 -3.65
N PHE A 84 7.33 7.70 -4.32
CA PHE A 84 6.41 8.82 -4.41
C PHE A 84 5.28 8.46 -5.38
N ASP A 85 4.18 7.92 -4.85
CA ASP A 85 2.93 7.83 -5.60
C ASP A 85 2.26 9.21 -5.60
N ALA A 86 2.26 9.86 -6.76
CA ALA A 86 1.64 11.17 -6.96
C ALA A 86 0.11 11.16 -6.70
N LYS A 87 -0.52 9.99 -6.61
CA LYS A 87 -1.92 9.83 -6.22
C LYS A 87 -2.12 9.94 -4.70
N LEU A 88 -1.13 9.52 -3.92
CA LEU A 88 -1.11 9.62 -2.45
C LEU A 88 -0.75 11.03 -1.98
N SER A 89 0.12 11.76 -2.71
CA SER A 89 0.51 13.14 -2.36
C SER A 89 -0.61 14.18 -2.45
N LYS A 90 -1.79 13.79 -2.97
CA LYS A 90 -2.98 14.63 -3.06
C LYS A 90 -4.00 14.35 -1.95
N LEU A 91 -3.82 13.27 -1.18
CA LEU A 91 -4.70 12.96 -0.07
C LEU A 91 -4.32 13.82 1.14
N GLY A 92 -5.31 14.23 1.91
CA GLY A 92 -5.04 14.85 3.19
C GLY A 92 -4.52 13.84 4.22
N GLU A 93 -3.83 14.33 5.22
CA GLU A 93 -3.37 13.52 6.35
C GLU A 93 -4.31 13.69 7.55
N ILE A 94 -4.51 12.62 8.31
CA ILE A 94 -5.30 12.58 9.54
C ILE A 94 -4.37 12.14 10.67
N GLU A 95 -4.24 12.93 11.73
CA GLU A 95 -3.55 12.45 12.93
C GLU A 95 -4.45 11.41 13.60
N PHE A 96 -3.96 10.18 13.75
CA PHE A 96 -4.73 9.06 14.30
C PHE A 96 -3.96 8.37 15.41
N SER A 97 -4.61 8.12 16.54
CA SER A 97 -3.95 7.51 17.70
C SER A 97 -4.92 6.82 18.65
N SER A 98 -4.37 6.03 19.56
CA SER A 98 -5.05 5.58 20.76
C SER A 98 -4.44 6.27 22.00
N PRO A 99 -5.24 6.69 22.99
CA PRO A 99 -4.70 7.07 24.30
C PRO A 99 -4.21 5.86 25.11
N ALA A 100 -4.44 4.62 24.65
CA ALA A 100 -4.11 3.43 25.41
C ALA A 100 -2.70 2.88 25.15
N PHE A 101 -2.07 3.21 24.01
CA PHE A 101 -0.70 2.86 23.66
C PHE A 101 -0.20 3.77 22.52
N LYS A 102 1.12 3.93 22.40
CA LYS A 102 1.73 4.72 21.30
C LYS A 102 2.09 3.82 20.13
N THR A 103 2.37 4.44 18.99
CA THR A 103 2.87 3.74 17.80
C THR A 103 4.11 2.90 18.14
N GLY A 104 4.07 1.61 17.80
CA GLY A 104 5.18 0.67 18.02
C GLY A 104 5.30 0.12 19.44
N ASP A 105 4.50 0.61 20.40
CA ASP A 105 4.42 0.03 21.74
C ASP A 105 3.65 -1.31 21.72
N LEU A 106 3.79 -2.08 22.80
CA LEU A 106 2.96 -3.27 23.00
C LEU A 106 1.50 -2.88 23.27
N ILE A 107 0.58 -3.54 22.59
CA ILE A 107 -0.86 -3.42 22.83
C ILE A 107 -1.16 -3.99 24.22
N PRO A 108 -1.81 -3.23 25.14
CA PRO A 108 -2.16 -3.73 26.45
C PRO A 108 -3.03 -4.99 26.40
N ILE A 109 -2.74 -5.96 27.26
CA ILE A 109 -3.38 -7.30 27.27
C ILE A 109 -4.93 -7.27 27.29
N LYS A 110 -5.54 -6.27 27.92
CA LYS A 110 -7.00 -6.11 27.92
C LYS A 110 -7.63 -5.92 26.53
N PHE A 111 -6.85 -5.54 25.52
CA PHE A 111 -7.31 -5.40 24.15
C PHE A 111 -6.90 -6.58 23.27
N THR A 112 -6.46 -7.69 23.86
CA THR A 112 -6.03 -8.88 23.11
C THR A 112 -6.87 -10.09 23.50
N CYS A 113 -6.78 -11.18 22.73
CA CYS A 113 -7.50 -12.43 23.03
C CYS A 113 -7.07 -13.08 24.36
N TYR A 114 -5.94 -12.65 24.92
CA TYR A 114 -5.41 -13.11 26.20
C TYR A 114 -5.95 -12.31 27.40
N GLY A 115 -6.68 -11.22 27.16
CA GLY A 115 -7.35 -10.42 28.19
C GLY A 115 -8.86 -10.33 27.92
N ASP A 116 -9.38 -9.11 27.91
CA ASP A 116 -10.81 -8.85 27.81
C ASP A 116 -11.32 -8.77 26.36
N ASP A 117 -10.42 -8.87 25.37
CA ASP A 117 -10.70 -8.76 23.93
C ASP A 117 -11.51 -7.50 23.54
N LEU A 118 -11.21 -6.37 24.18
CA LEU A 118 -11.93 -5.12 23.95
C LEU A 118 -11.29 -4.30 22.84
N SER A 119 -12.10 -3.61 22.03
CA SER A 119 -11.56 -2.59 21.11
C SER A 119 -10.89 -1.45 21.91
N PRO A 120 -9.72 -0.96 21.47
CA PRO A 120 -9.05 0.16 22.13
C PRO A 120 -9.82 1.47 21.91
N PRO A 121 -9.67 2.45 22.83
CA PRO A 121 -10.14 3.80 22.55
C PRO A 121 -9.37 4.37 21.36
N LEU A 122 -10.03 5.12 20.49
CA LEU A 122 -9.42 5.74 19.32
C LEU A 122 -9.75 7.23 19.28
N ARG A 123 -8.83 8.05 18.76
CA ARG A 123 -9.05 9.47 18.53
C ARG A 123 -8.31 9.95 17.30
N TRP A 124 -8.84 10.97 16.65
CA TRP A 124 -8.21 11.57 15.48
C TRP A 124 -8.42 13.09 15.43
N SER A 125 -7.60 13.76 14.62
CA SER A 125 -7.75 15.18 14.30
C SER A 125 -8.98 15.44 13.42
N ASP A 126 -9.29 16.72 13.20
CA ASP A 126 -10.21 17.09 12.12
C ASP A 126 -9.72 16.53 10.77
N VAL A 127 -10.68 16.24 9.90
CA VAL A 127 -10.44 15.54 8.65
C VAL A 127 -10.49 16.51 7.47
N PRO A 128 -9.41 16.66 6.68
CA PRO A 128 -9.35 17.59 5.55
C PRO A 128 -10.20 17.14 4.36
N GLY A 129 -10.53 18.07 3.47
CA GLY A 129 -11.14 17.76 2.16
C GLY A 129 -12.66 17.62 2.13
N ASN A 130 -13.37 18.09 3.17
CA ASN A 130 -14.85 18.02 3.28
C ASN A 130 -15.40 16.59 3.12
N PRO A 131 -14.98 15.64 3.97
CA PRO A 131 -15.49 14.27 3.92
C PRO A 131 -16.98 14.21 4.19
N ARG A 132 -17.59 13.09 3.82
CA ARG A 132 -18.97 12.76 4.16
C ARG A 132 -19.08 11.59 5.12
N SER A 133 -18.02 10.80 5.26
CA SER A 133 -17.98 9.60 6.09
C SER A 133 -16.54 9.28 6.49
N ILE A 134 -16.37 8.58 7.61
CA ILE A 134 -15.10 8.02 8.07
C ILE A 134 -15.20 6.49 8.13
N ALA A 135 -14.10 5.81 7.80
CA ALA A 135 -13.91 4.38 8.01
C ALA A 135 -12.63 4.13 8.80
N ILE A 136 -12.63 3.10 9.64
CA ILE A 136 -11.49 2.64 10.43
C ILE A 136 -11.33 1.14 10.22
N ILE A 137 -10.10 0.69 10.01
CA ILE A 137 -9.77 -0.73 9.90
C ILE A 137 -8.56 -1.04 10.78
N MET A 138 -8.47 -2.28 11.25
CA MET A 138 -7.28 -2.82 11.91
C MET A 138 -6.85 -4.07 11.16
N ASP A 139 -5.63 -4.04 10.64
CA ASP A 139 -5.01 -5.13 9.89
C ASP A 139 -3.77 -5.64 10.61
N ASP A 140 -3.64 -6.96 10.73
CA ASP A 140 -2.38 -7.62 11.08
C ASP A 140 -1.54 -7.75 9.79
N THR A 141 -0.38 -7.11 9.80
CA THR A 141 0.55 -7.05 8.65
C THR A 141 1.80 -7.89 8.87
N TYR A 142 1.81 -8.78 9.86
CA TYR A 142 2.96 -9.59 10.24
C TYR A 142 3.59 -10.35 9.05
N LEU A 143 2.75 -10.93 8.18
CA LEU A 143 3.21 -11.57 6.96
C LEU A 143 3.06 -10.59 5.79
N SER A 144 4.17 -10.19 5.17
CA SER A 144 4.17 -9.24 4.05
C SER A 144 3.31 -9.68 2.84
N SER A 145 2.95 -10.97 2.76
CA SER A 145 2.09 -11.54 1.72
C SER A 145 0.65 -11.83 2.16
N LYS A 146 0.31 -11.65 3.44
CA LYS A 146 -1.04 -11.95 3.98
C LYS A 146 -1.43 -10.90 5.02
N ILE A 147 -2.49 -10.17 4.69
CA ILE A 147 -3.17 -9.27 5.62
C ILE A 147 -4.29 -10.04 6.29
N VAL A 148 -4.43 -9.90 7.61
CA VAL A 148 -5.60 -10.41 8.35
C VAL A 148 -6.34 -9.21 8.95
N ARG A 149 -7.58 -9.00 8.53
CA ARG A 149 -8.46 -7.95 9.04
C ARG A 149 -9.03 -8.37 10.39
N HIS A 150 -8.65 -7.64 11.44
CA HIS A 150 -9.13 -7.84 12.80
C HIS A 150 -10.38 -7.02 13.12
N TRP A 151 -10.54 -5.87 12.47
CA TRP A 151 -11.67 -4.97 12.73
C TRP A 151 -11.96 -4.04 11.57
N SER A 152 -13.24 -3.76 11.32
CA SER A 152 -13.69 -2.80 10.32
C SER A 152 -14.92 -2.03 10.82
N ILE A 153 -14.84 -0.70 10.79
CA ILE A 153 -15.97 0.22 11.01
C ILE A 153 -16.06 1.17 9.83
N TYR A 154 -17.26 1.47 9.36
CA TYR A 154 -17.50 2.44 8.28
C TYR A 154 -18.78 3.23 8.51
N ASN A 155 -18.95 4.28 7.72
CA ASN A 155 -20.05 5.23 7.87
C ASN A 155 -20.07 5.94 9.22
N ILE A 156 -18.88 6.17 9.80
CA ILE A 156 -18.73 7.00 11.00
C ILE A 156 -19.06 8.46 10.62
N PRO A 157 -19.98 9.14 11.35
CA PRO A 157 -20.29 10.53 11.09
C PRO A 157 -19.08 11.44 11.27
N ILE A 158 -18.90 12.43 10.38
CA ILE A 158 -17.73 13.32 10.36
C ILE A 158 -17.57 14.21 11.61
N ALA A 159 -18.65 14.39 12.38
CA ALA A 159 -18.60 15.10 13.66
C ALA A 159 -18.01 14.25 14.80
N THR A 160 -17.82 12.95 14.57
CA THR A 160 -17.17 12.04 15.52
C THR A 160 -15.66 12.21 15.40
N LEU A 161 -15.00 12.49 16.52
CA LEU A 161 -13.54 12.64 16.61
C LEU A 161 -12.86 11.55 17.46
N SER A 162 -13.65 10.64 18.02
CA SER A 162 -13.15 9.56 18.87
C SER A 162 -14.13 8.40 18.99
N LEU A 163 -13.61 7.20 19.21
CA LEU A 163 -14.37 6.04 19.64
C LEU A 163 -14.00 5.68 21.08
N LYS A 164 -15.03 5.40 21.87
CA LYS A 164 -14.87 4.76 23.18
C LYS A 164 -14.36 3.32 22.99
N PRO A 165 -13.65 2.77 23.98
CA PRO A 165 -13.27 1.36 23.92
C PRO A 165 -14.51 0.46 24.04
N ALA A 166 -14.33 -0.84 23.80
CA ALA A 166 -15.34 -1.87 24.04
C ALA A 166 -16.63 -1.67 23.23
N LEU A 167 -16.52 -1.30 21.95
CA LEU A 167 -17.66 -1.29 21.04
C LEU A 167 -18.26 -2.70 20.89
N LEU A 168 -19.59 -2.76 20.82
CA LEU A 168 -20.34 -4.00 20.75
C LEU A 168 -20.06 -4.78 19.45
N SER A 169 -20.00 -6.11 19.53
CA SER A 169 -19.82 -7.01 18.38
C SER A 169 -21.13 -7.25 17.63
N ARG A 170 -21.58 -6.24 16.87
CA ARG A 170 -22.80 -6.30 16.03
C ARG A 170 -22.67 -5.43 14.79
N GLN A 171 -23.40 -5.75 13.73
CA GLN A 171 -23.30 -5.05 12.45
C GLN A 171 -23.58 -3.54 12.55
N GLN A 172 -24.56 -3.12 13.34
CA GLN A 172 -24.91 -1.70 13.50
C GLN A 172 -24.73 -1.26 14.95
N ILE A 173 -23.95 -0.20 15.16
CA ILE A 173 -23.73 0.39 16.48
C ILE A 173 -24.68 1.56 16.64
N GLU A 174 -25.65 1.45 17.57
CA GLU A 174 -26.49 2.56 18.06
C GLU A 174 -27.13 3.44 16.97
N ASN A 175 -27.38 2.86 15.78
CA ASN A 175 -27.82 3.57 14.57
C ASN A 175 -26.87 4.68 14.08
N THR A 176 -25.63 4.73 14.55
CA THR A 176 -24.65 5.75 14.20
C THR A 176 -23.69 5.33 13.10
N PHE A 177 -23.20 4.09 13.12
CA PHE A 177 -22.25 3.57 12.14
C PHE A 177 -22.29 2.03 12.06
N MET A 178 -21.61 1.50 11.04
CA MET A 178 -21.69 0.10 10.64
C MET A 178 -20.35 -0.62 10.85
N GLN A 179 -20.40 -1.93 11.08
CA GLN A 179 -19.26 -2.82 11.11
C GLN A 179 -19.37 -3.81 9.96
N ALA A 180 -18.22 -4.09 9.34
CA ALA A 180 -18.06 -5.19 8.39
C ALA A 180 -17.58 -6.43 9.15
N GLU A 181 -17.86 -7.61 8.61
CA GLU A 181 -17.27 -8.86 9.10
C GLU A 181 -15.75 -8.79 8.95
N ASN A 182 -15.04 -9.31 9.95
CA ASN A 182 -13.60 -9.46 9.94
C ASN A 182 -13.21 -10.83 9.35
N ASP A 183 -11.91 -11.13 9.24
CA ASP A 183 -11.43 -12.41 8.68
C ASP A 183 -11.74 -13.63 9.58
N PHE A 184 -12.34 -13.40 10.75
CA PHE A 184 -12.84 -14.42 11.68
C PHE A 184 -14.36 -14.62 11.54
N GLU A 185 -14.98 -14.11 10.46
CA GLU A 185 -16.41 -14.28 10.15
C GLU A 185 -17.33 -13.71 11.23
N HIS A 186 -16.89 -12.65 11.92
CA HIS A 186 -17.62 -11.99 12.99
C HIS A 186 -17.69 -10.48 12.80
N TYR A 187 -18.78 -9.86 13.25
CA TYR A 187 -18.86 -8.40 13.40
C TYR A 187 -18.12 -7.96 14.65
N GLY A 188 -17.38 -6.86 14.55
CA GLY A 188 -16.71 -6.28 15.69
C GLY A 188 -15.20 -6.49 15.69
N TYR A 189 -14.62 -6.14 16.82
CA TYR A 189 -13.21 -6.24 17.07
C TYR A 189 -12.84 -7.67 17.46
N THR A 190 -11.80 -8.23 16.85
CA THR A 190 -11.10 -9.42 17.33
C THR A 190 -9.68 -9.01 17.64
N GLY A 191 -9.25 -9.12 18.88
CA GLY A 191 -7.96 -8.62 19.33
C GLY A 191 -6.76 -9.44 18.85
N PRO A 192 -5.54 -8.92 19.05
CA PRO A 192 -4.30 -9.66 18.83
C PRO A 192 -4.32 -11.03 19.47
N CYS A 193 -3.97 -12.05 18.69
CA CYS A 193 -3.87 -13.43 19.14
C CYS A 193 -2.76 -14.18 18.39
N PRO A 194 -1.51 -13.65 18.36
CA PRO A 194 -0.43 -14.30 17.64
C PRO A 194 -0.03 -15.60 18.33
N PRO A 195 0.49 -16.60 17.59
CA PRO A 195 1.02 -17.83 18.19
C PRO A 195 2.12 -17.53 19.21
N THR A 196 2.27 -18.41 20.21
CA THR A 196 3.28 -18.25 21.26
C THR A 196 4.68 -18.04 20.68
N GLY A 197 5.34 -16.98 21.13
CA GLY A 197 6.69 -16.61 20.67
C GLY A 197 6.75 -15.81 19.37
N GLU A 198 5.63 -15.62 18.67
CA GLU A 198 5.54 -14.74 17.51
C GLU A 198 5.16 -13.32 17.93
N GLU A 199 5.74 -12.33 17.26
CA GLU A 199 5.43 -10.92 17.45
C GLU A 199 4.79 -10.37 16.18
N HIS A 200 3.54 -9.94 16.28
CA HIS A 200 2.80 -9.38 15.16
C HIS A 200 2.65 -7.86 15.32
N GLU A 201 2.57 -7.17 14.18
CA GLU A 201 2.23 -5.75 14.11
C GLU A 201 0.80 -5.58 13.61
N TYR A 202 0.01 -4.82 14.37
CA TYR A 202 -1.38 -4.51 14.07
C TYR A 202 -1.51 -3.03 13.73
N VAL A 203 -1.79 -2.74 12.47
CA VAL A 203 -1.90 -1.38 11.95
C VAL A 203 -3.36 -0.96 11.92
N PHE A 204 -3.66 0.14 12.61
CA PHE A 204 -4.94 0.81 12.57
C PHE A 204 -4.87 1.88 11.50
N PHE A 205 -5.77 1.81 10.52
CA PHE A 205 -5.93 2.84 9.50
C PHE A 205 -7.24 3.59 9.71
N ILE A 206 -7.21 4.89 9.43
CA ILE A 206 -8.39 5.74 9.31
C ILE A 206 -8.44 6.30 7.89
N TYR A 207 -9.65 6.33 7.33
CA TYR A 207 -9.92 6.87 6.00
C TYR A 207 -11.08 7.85 6.06
N ALA A 208 -10.86 9.00 5.43
CA ALA A 208 -11.90 9.95 5.11
C ALA A 208 -12.47 9.65 3.72
N LEU A 209 -13.79 9.55 3.62
CA LEU A 209 -14.48 9.19 2.39
C LEU A 209 -15.29 10.38 1.87
N SER A 210 -15.25 10.60 0.56
CA SER A 210 -16.03 11.62 -0.14
C SER A 210 -17.54 11.34 -0.16
N GLN A 211 -17.96 10.13 0.20
CA GLN A 211 -19.35 9.72 0.36
C GLN A 211 -19.49 8.57 1.39
N PRO A 212 -20.67 8.37 1.98
CA PRO A 212 -20.97 7.14 2.71
C PRO A 212 -20.94 5.92 1.79
N LEU A 213 -20.63 4.76 2.36
CA LEU A 213 -20.64 3.49 1.65
C LEU A 213 -22.01 2.83 1.75
N ASP A 214 -22.51 2.34 0.62
CA ASP A 214 -23.67 1.46 0.57
C ASP A 214 -23.20 0.02 0.38
N LEU A 215 -23.21 -0.73 1.48
CA LEU A 215 -22.85 -2.13 1.51
C LEU A 215 -24.10 -2.93 1.87
N SER A 216 -25.01 -3.09 0.90
CA SER A 216 -26.20 -3.92 1.06
C SER A 216 -25.81 -5.40 1.16
N GLY A 217 -25.77 -5.97 2.37
CA GLY A 217 -25.54 -7.41 2.63
C GLY A 217 -24.32 -7.71 3.51
N THR A 218 -23.84 -8.95 3.44
CA THR A 218 -22.60 -9.40 4.10
C THR A 218 -21.41 -8.62 3.55
N SER A 219 -20.77 -7.83 4.41
CA SER A 219 -19.63 -6.99 4.06
C SER A 219 -18.38 -7.56 4.71
N GLY A 220 -17.64 -8.39 3.99
CA GLY A 220 -16.34 -8.88 4.44
C GLY A 220 -15.22 -7.86 4.17
N PRO A 221 -13.98 -8.15 4.59
CA PRO A 221 -12.85 -7.23 4.49
C PRO A 221 -12.54 -6.77 3.07
N THR A 222 -12.64 -7.69 2.11
CA THR A 222 -12.40 -7.39 0.68
C THR A 222 -13.48 -6.48 0.10
N GLN A 223 -14.75 -6.73 0.43
CA GLN A 223 -15.89 -5.94 -0.04
C GLN A 223 -15.80 -4.50 0.47
N LEU A 224 -15.48 -4.31 1.76
CA LEU A 224 -15.29 -2.97 2.31
C LEU A 224 -14.12 -2.25 1.63
N THR A 225 -12.98 -2.93 1.47
CA THR A 225 -11.79 -2.35 0.82
C THR A 225 -12.10 -1.91 -0.61
N ASN A 226 -12.80 -2.74 -1.38
CA ASN A 226 -13.23 -2.40 -2.74
C ASN A 226 -14.22 -1.23 -2.77
N ALA A 227 -15.17 -1.19 -1.83
CA ALA A 227 -16.16 -0.12 -1.76
C ALA A 227 -15.55 1.24 -1.41
N MET A 228 -14.41 1.28 -0.71
CA MET A 228 -13.68 2.52 -0.44
C MET A 228 -12.90 3.05 -1.66
N GLN A 229 -12.60 2.21 -2.66
CA GLN A 229 -11.76 2.60 -3.79
C GLN A 229 -12.36 3.79 -4.55
N GLY A 230 -11.54 4.82 -4.77
CA GLY A 230 -11.95 6.04 -5.47
C GLY A 230 -12.68 7.07 -4.59
N TYR A 231 -13.04 6.73 -3.34
CA TYR A 231 -13.68 7.67 -2.42
C TYR A 231 -12.77 8.17 -1.30
N VAL A 232 -11.60 7.56 -1.09
CA VAL A 232 -10.62 8.03 -0.08
C VAL A 232 -10.06 9.40 -0.49
N ILE A 233 -10.21 10.38 0.41
CA ILE A 233 -9.71 11.75 0.22
C ILE A 233 -8.68 12.18 1.27
N ALA A 234 -8.63 11.49 2.41
CA ALA A 234 -7.62 11.66 3.43
C ALA A 234 -7.43 10.35 4.21
N TYR A 235 -6.26 10.17 4.81
CA TYR A 235 -5.95 8.95 5.55
C TYR A 235 -4.96 9.22 6.69
N GLY A 236 -4.86 8.26 7.60
CA GLY A 236 -3.87 8.24 8.67
C GLY A 236 -3.70 6.82 9.20
N SER A 237 -2.63 6.57 9.95
CA SER A 237 -2.44 5.29 10.61
C SER A 237 -1.58 5.38 11.86
N PHE A 238 -1.71 4.39 12.72
CA PHE A 238 -0.76 4.07 13.79
C PHE A 238 -0.74 2.56 14.00
N SER A 239 0.30 2.02 14.63
CA SER A 239 0.42 0.57 14.84
C SER A 239 0.75 0.24 16.29
N GLY A 240 0.34 -0.94 16.73
CA GLY A 240 0.78 -1.54 17.99
C GLY A 240 1.30 -2.94 17.73
N ARG A 241 2.18 -3.43 18.60
CA ARG A 241 2.72 -4.79 18.51
C ARG A 241 2.16 -5.67 19.61
N TYR A 242 2.12 -6.97 19.40
CA TYR A 242 1.85 -7.91 20.50
C TYR A 242 2.65 -9.18 20.30
N VAL A 243 3.15 -9.74 21.42
CA VAL A 243 3.92 -10.99 21.44
C VAL A 243 3.02 -12.08 22.01
N GLY A 244 2.92 -13.21 21.32
CA GLY A 244 2.12 -14.34 21.76
C GLY A 244 2.68 -14.95 23.04
N ASN A 245 1.82 -15.08 24.05
CA ASN A 245 2.14 -15.72 25.33
C ASN A 245 1.79 -17.21 25.34
#